data_AF-E2C687-F1
#
_entry.id   AF-E2C687-F1
#
_cell.length_a   1.000
_cell.length_b   1.000
_cell.length_c   1.000
_cell.angle_alpha   90.00
_cell.angle_beta   90.00
_cell.angle_gamma   90.00
#
_symmetry.space_group_name_H-M   'P 1'
#
loop_
_entity.id
_entity.type
_entity.pdbx_description
1 polymer ?
#
loop_
_entity_poly.entity_id
_entity_poly.type
_entity_poly.pdbx_seq_one_letter_code
_entity_poly.pdbx_strand_id
1 'polypeptide(L)'
;LKEAYRRFTVNRSTVQRWHTKFREGRITIEDDPCAGRPSTVTADNTNASIIATLLDEDRRITVREIEAETGISKTSAHRILTQVLGK
;
A
#
# COMPACT_ATOMS: atom_id res chain seq x y z
N LEU A 1 -12.20 25.94 22.85
CA LEU A 1 -12.52 25.15 21.64
C LEU A 1 -14.03 24.86 21.48
N LYS A 2 -14.71 24.27 22.47
CA LYS A 2 -16.17 24.02 22.41
C LYS A 2 -17.03 25.27 22.24
N GLU A 3 -16.53 26.41 22.71
CA GLU A 3 -17.26 27.68 22.70
C GLU A 3 -17.35 28.33 21.30
N ALA A 4 -16.35 28.12 20.44
CA ALA A 4 -16.31 28.70 19.09
C ALA A 4 -16.69 27.70 17.98
N TYR A 5 -16.44 26.40 18.16
CA TYR A 5 -16.58 25.39 17.07
C TYR A 5 -17.40 24.16 17.50
N ARG A 6 -18.45 24.37 18.31
CA ARG A 6 -19.22 23.36 19.06
C ARG A 6 -19.53 22.04 18.32
N ARG A 7 -19.78 22.07 17.00
CA ARG A 7 -20.14 20.91 16.18
C ARG A 7 -18.95 20.30 15.39
N PHE A 8 -17.84 21.02 15.28
CA PHE A 8 -16.63 20.62 14.55
C PHE A 8 -15.41 20.47 15.47
N THR A 9 -15.62 20.38 16.79
CA THR A 9 -14.51 20.19 17.73
C THR A 9 -13.99 18.76 17.67
N VAL A 10 -12.68 18.62 17.51
CA VAL A 10 -11.98 17.35 17.71
C VAL A 10 -12.08 16.90 19.18
N ASN A 11 -11.98 15.60 19.42
CA ASN A 11 -11.99 15.03 20.76
C ASN A 11 -10.76 15.51 21.57
N ARG A 12 -10.89 15.56 22.91
CA ARG A 12 -9.81 15.96 23.83
C ARG A 12 -8.54 15.13 23.64
N SER A 13 -8.67 13.83 23.36
CA SER A 13 -7.53 12.95 23.07
C SER A 13 -6.74 13.41 21.83
N THR A 14 -7.44 13.83 20.78
CA THR A 14 -6.83 14.39 19.56
C THR A 14 -6.10 15.69 19.86
N VAL A 15 -6.70 16.58 20.67
CA VAL A 15 -6.06 17.83 21.12
C VAL A 15 -4.77 17.53 21.89
N GLN A 16 -4.81 16.58 22.83
CA GLN A 16 -3.64 16.21 23.62
C GLN A 16 -2.52 15.62 22.75
N ARG A 17 -2.87 14.76 21.79
CA ARG A 17 -1.90 14.17 20.85
C ARG A 17 -1.18 15.24 20.03
N TRP A 18 -1.93 16.20 19.49
CA TRP A 18 -1.34 17.33 18.74
C TRP A 18 -0.51 18.24 19.63
N HIS A 19 -0.97 18.55 20.84
CA HIS A 19 -0.20 19.33 21.82
C HIS A 19 1.16 18.69 22.13
N THR A 20 1.21 17.37 22.32
CA THR A 20 2.48 16.65 22.51
C THR A 20 3.38 16.77 21.27
N LYS A 21 2.85 16.50 20.06
CA LYS A 21 3.62 16.64 18.80
C LYS A 21 4.22 18.04 18.62
N PHE A 22 3.46 19.09 18.93
CA PHE A 22 3.95 20.48 18.86
C PHE A 22 5.04 20.75 19.90
N ARG A 23 4.89 20.23 21.14
CA ARG A 23 5.94 20.33 22.18
C ARG A 23 7.23 19.61 21.80
N GLU A 24 7.13 18.54 21.03
CA GLU A 24 8.28 17.78 20.49
C GLU A 24 8.93 18.45 19.27
N GLY A 25 8.46 19.64 18.86
CA GLY A 25 9.06 20.42 17.80
C GLY A 25 8.51 20.14 16.40
N ARG A 26 7.42 19.36 16.27
CA ARG A 26 6.70 19.24 15.00
C ARG A 26 6.05 20.58 14.65
N ILE A 27 6.27 21.09 13.44
CA ILE A 27 5.63 22.34 12.96
C ILE A 27 4.59 22.03 11.86
N THR A 28 4.69 20.86 11.23
CA THR A 28 3.81 20.45 10.13
C THR A 28 2.44 20.02 10.65
N ILE A 29 1.40 20.53 9.99
CA ILE A 29 -0.01 20.17 10.23
C ILE A 29 -0.47 18.98 9.37
N GLU A 30 0.34 18.61 8.38
CA GLU A 30 0.07 17.49 7.49
C GLU A 30 0.21 16.16 8.24
N ASP A 31 -0.57 15.18 7.80
CA ASP A 31 -0.49 13.82 8.31
C ASP A 31 0.86 13.19 8.00
N ASP A 32 1.34 12.33 8.90
CA ASP A 32 2.50 11.49 8.63
C ASP A 32 2.19 10.52 7.48
N PRO A 33 3.21 10.07 6.71
CA PRO A 33 3.03 9.04 5.71
C PRO A 33 2.29 7.84 6.31
N CYS A 34 1.07 7.59 5.83
CA CYS A 34 0.31 6.44 6.28
C CYS A 34 0.95 5.20 5.66
N ALA A 35 1.53 4.34 6.51
CA ALA A 35 1.90 3.00 6.09
C ALA A 35 0.60 2.26 5.74
N GLY A 36 0.21 2.31 4.47
CA GLY A 36 -0.91 1.53 3.96
C GLY A 36 -0.69 0.05 4.24
N ARG A 37 -1.75 -0.77 4.06
CA ARG A 37 -1.61 -2.22 4.21
C ARG A 37 -0.53 -2.71 3.25
N PRO A 38 0.56 -3.34 3.74
CA PRO A 38 1.51 -3.97 2.83
C PRO A 38 0.74 -5.03 2.06
N SER A 39 0.66 -4.88 0.74
CA SER A 39 0.03 -5.89 -0.10
C SER A 39 0.88 -7.14 0.02
N THR A 40 0.34 -8.18 0.66
CA THR A 40 1.02 -9.46 0.94
C THR A 40 1.62 -10.07 -0.32
N VAL A 41 0.97 -9.88 -1.47
CA VAL A 41 1.42 -10.38 -2.77
C VAL A 41 2.74 -9.72 -3.25
N THR A 42 3.15 -8.57 -2.69
CA THR A 42 4.37 -7.84 -3.11
C THR A 42 5.57 -8.19 -2.22
N ALA A 43 5.31 -8.86 -1.10
CA ALA A 43 6.36 -9.30 -0.20
C ALA A 43 7.07 -10.56 -0.72
N ASP A 44 6.40 -11.37 -1.56
CA ASP A 44 7.01 -12.54 -2.18
C ASP A 44 7.78 -12.16 -3.44
N ASN A 45 9.06 -11.81 -3.27
CA ASN A 45 10.02 -11.67 -4.36
C ASN A 45 10.05 -12.92 -5.26
N THR A 46 9.79 -14.10 -4.69
CA THR A 46 9.72 -15.39 -5.38
C THR A 46 8.67 -15.41 -6.49
N ASN A 47 7.44 -14.93 -6.23
CA ASN A 47 6.36 -14.93 -7.22
C ASN A 47 6.65 -13.95 -8.36
N ALA A 48 7.25 -12.79 -8.05
CA ALA A 48 7.68 -11.83 -9.06
C ALA A 48 8.78 -12.41 -9.96
N SER A 49 9.74 -13.13 -9.37
CA SER A 49 10.79 -13.81 -10.12
C SER A 49 10.23 -14.88 -11.07
N ILE A 50 9.29 -15.71 -10.61
CA ILE A 50 8.67 -16.76 -11.45
C ILE A 50 7.89 -16.14 -12.63
N ILE A 51 7.14 -15.07 -12.37
CA ILE A 51 6.39 -14.39 -13.44
C ILE A 51 7.35 -13.70 -14.42
N ALA A 52 8.46 -13.14 -13.94
CA ALA A 52 9.48 -12.54 -14.80
C ALA A 52 10.14 -13.58 -15.71
N THR A 53 10.45 -14.79 -15.21
CA THR A 53 11.02 -15.86 -16.03
C THR A 53 10.03 -16.33 -17.10
N LEU A 54 8.74 -16.47 -16.76
CA LEU A 54 7.71 -16.84 -17.74
C LEU A 54 7.55 -15.78 -18.85
N LEU A 55 7.69 -14.49 -18.52
CA LEU A 55 7.65 -13.41 -19.49
C LEU A 55 8.89 -13.36 -20.41
N ASP A 56 10.05 -13.77 -19.89
CA ASP A 56 11.28 -13.86 -20.68
C ASP A 56 11.22 -15.04 -21.66
N GLU A 57 10.53 -16.13 -21.30
CA GLU A 57 10.24 -17.27 -22.18
C GLU A 57 9.16 -16.94 -23.22
N ASP A 58 8.03 -16.39 -22.77
CA ASP A 58 6.94 -15.93 -23.64
C ASP A 58 6.38 -14.58 -23.20
N ARG A 59 6.75 -13.54 -23.94
CA ARG A 59 6.29 -12.17 -23.70
C ARG A 59 4.77 -11.99 -23.90
N ARG A 60 4.09 -12.93 -24.56
CA ARG A 60 2.64 -12.88 -24.81
C ARG A 60 1.82 -13.74 -23.84
N ILE A 61 2.44 -14.32 -22.82
CA ILE A 61 1.75 -15.12 -21.82
C ILE A 61 0.64 -14.31 -21.12
N THR A 62 -0.53 -14.93 -20.98
CA THR A 62 -1.70 -14.32 -20.35
C THR A 62 -1.74 -14.59 -18.85
N VAL A 63 -2.45 -13.73 -18.11
CA VAL A 63 -2.68 -13.91 -16.66
C VAL A 63 -3.35 -15.26 -16.32
N ARG A 64 -4.14 -15.82 -17.25
CA ARG A 64 -4.78 -17.13 -17.06
C ARG A 64 -3.77 -18.28 -17.18
N GLU A 65 -2.83 -18.18 -18.11
CA GLU A 65 -1.75 -19.17 -18.27
C GLU A 65 -0.78 -19.11 -17.10
N ILE A 66 -0.45 -17.91 -16.62
CA ILE A 66 0.36 -17.73 -15.40
C ILE A 66 -0.30 -18.42 -14.20
N GLU A 67 -1.61 -18.25 -14.00
CA GLU A 67 -2.33 -18.93 -12.91
C GLU A 67 -2.30 -20.45 -13.07
N ALA A 68 -2.48 -20.96 -14.29
CA ALA A 68 -2.45 -22.39 -14.57
C ALA A 68 -1.07 -23.01 -14.30
N GLU A 69 0.01 -22.30 -14.64
CA GLU A 69 1.38 -22.78 -14.51
C GLU A 69 1.92 -22.65 -13.07
N THR A 70 1.62 -21.53 -12.40
CA THR A 70 2.24 -21.18 -11.10
C THR A 70 1.30 -21.38 -9.91
N GLY A 71 0.00 -21.55 -10.13
CA GLY A 71 -1.02 -21.52 -9.09
C GLY A 71 -1.25 -20.13 -8.47
N ILE A 72 -0.58 -19.09 -8.96
CA ILE A 72 -0.77 -17.72 -8.49
C ILE A 72 -2.10 -17.19 -9.01
N SER A 73 -2.98 -16.75 -8.11
CA SER A 73 -4.29 -16.22 -8.50
C SER A 73 -4.17 -15.10 -9.54
N LYS A 74 -5.13 -15.01 -10.47
CA LYS A 74 -5.16 -13.96 -11.50
C LYS A 74 -4.94 -12.56 -10.95
N THR A 75 -5.60 -12.25 -9.82
CA THR A 75 -5.49 -10.94 -9.16
C THR A 75 -4.07 -10.66 -8.70
N SER A 76 -3.41 -11.66 -8.12
CA SER A 76 -2.03 -11.55 -7.67
C SER A 76 -1.07 -11.37 -8.84
N ALA A 77 -1.20 -12.21 -9.87
CA ALA A 77 -0.38 -12.15 -11.07
C ALA A 77 -0.52 -10.80 -11.79
N HIS A 78 -1.75 -10.31 -11.99
CA HIS A 78 -1.99 -8.99 -12.59
C HIS A 78 -1.36 -7.86 -11.78
N ARG A 79 -1.43 -7.94 -10.45
CA ARG A 79 -0.84 -6.92 -9.58
C ARG A 79 0.69 -6.95 -9.64
N ILE A 80 1.31 -8.13 -9.73
CA ILE A 80 2.76 -8.27 -9.89
C ILE A 80 3.20 -7.68 -11.24
N LEU A 81 2.49 -8.02 -12.33
CA LEU A 81 2.78 -7.49 -13.67
C LEU A 81 2.77 -5.96 -13.68
N THR A 82 1.71 -5.35 -13.14
CA THR A 82 1.51 -3.89 -13.20
C THR A 82 2.30 -3.10 -12.15
N GLN A 83 2.39 -3.59 -10.91
CA GLN A 83 2.98 -2.83 -9.79
C GLN A 83 4.44 -3.18 -9.50
N VAL A 84 4.91 -4.36 -9.91
CA VAL A 84 6.29 -4.82 -9.64
C VAL A 84 7.13 -4.82 -10.92
N LEU A 85 6.62 -5.42 -11.99
CA LEU A 85 7.36 -5.59 -13.25
C LEU A 85 7.13 -4.46 -14.26
N GLY A 86 6.09 -3.63 -14.07
CA GLY A 86 5.74 -2.52 -14.95
C GLY A 86 5.37 -2.96 -16.37
N LYS A 87 4.69 -4.10 -16.50
CA LYS A 87 4.25 -4.71 -17.76
C LYS A 87 2.75 -4.53 -17.99
#